data_AF-X1QVY6-F1
#
_entry.id   AF-X1QVY6-F1
#
_cell.length_a   1.000
_cell.length_b   1.000
_cell.length_c   1.000
_cell.angle_alpha   90.00
_cell.angle_beta   90.00
_cell.angle_gamma   90.00
#
_symmetry.space_group_name_H-M   'P 1'
#
loop_
_entity.id
_entity.type
_entity.pdbx_description
1 polymer ?
#
loop_
_entity_poly.entity_id
_entity_poly.type
_entity_poly.pdbx_seq_one_letter_code
_entity_poly.pdbx_strand_id
1 'polypeptide(L)' 'MAILVTGASGFIGSILTKRLLEGGHRVYALSRHPPSAAGNLISLVGDITEPNLGLEWVPK' A
#
# COMPACT_ATOMS: atom_id res chain seq x y z
N MET A 1 -2.43 -12.91 4.30
CA MET A 1 -2.46 -11.90 5.40
C MET A 1 -2.76 -10.54 4.80
N ALA A 2 -3.32 -9.62 5.59
CA ALA A 2 -3.48 -8.21 5.22
C ALA A 2 -2.27 -7.43 5.73
N ILE A 3 -1.55 -6.75 4.83
CA ILE A 3 -0.27 -6.08 5.14
C ILE A 3 -0.31 -4.66 4.61
N LEU A 4 -0.01 -3.68 5.47
CA LEU A 4 0.18 -2.28 5.08
C LEU A 4 1.66 -2.03 4.76
N VAL A 5 1.93 -1.47 3.58
CA VAL A 5 3.27 -1.02 3.18
C VAL A 5 3.23 0.49 2.98
N THR A 6 3.93 1.23 3.84
CA THR A 6 4.17 2.67 3.66
C THR A 6 5.33 2.90 2.70
N GLY A 7 5.22 3.88 1.80
CA GLY A 7 6.24 4.11 0.77
C GLY A 7 6.25 3.03 -0.31
N ALA A 8 5.10 2.39 -0.56
CA ALA A 8 4.96 1.29 -1.51
C ALA A 8 5.33 1.66 -2.96
N SER A 9 5.29 2.94 -3.32
CA SER A 9 5.75 3.44 -4.63
C SER A 9 7.25 3.79 -4.68
N GLY A 10 7.98 3.68 -3.56
CA GLY A 10 9.42 3.95 -3.49
C GLY A 10 10.28 2.81 -4.02
N PHE A 11 11.60 3.05 -4.12
CA PHE A 11 12.55 2.07 -4.68
C PHE A 11 12.50 0.71 -3.98
N ILE A 12 12.64 0.68 -2.65
CA ILE A 12 12.56 -0.55 -1.86
C ILE A 12 11.11 -1.03 -1.71
N GLY A 13 10.19 -0.09 -1.44
CA GLY A 13 8.79 -0.40 -1.18
C GLY A 13 8.10 -1.09 -2.35
N SER A 14 8.45 -0.74 -3.59
CA SER A 14 7.89 -1.37 -4.80
C SER A 14 8.31 -2.84 -4.94
N ILE A 15 9.58 -3.15 -4.67
CA ILE A 15 10.09 -4.52 -4.70
C ILE A 15 9.50 -5.35 -3.55
N LEU A 16 9.44 -4.79 -2.33
CA LEU A 16 8.79 -5.44 -1.19
C LEU A 16 7.32 -5.74 -1.48
N THR A 17 6.59 -4.77 -1.99
CA THR A 17 5.17 -4.91 -2.37
C THR A 17 4.99 -6.04 -3.38
N LYS A 18 5.82 -6.07 -4.43
CA LYS A 18 5.80 -7.15 -5.42
C LYS A 18 6.02 -8.52 -4.77
N ARG A 19 7.03 -8.68 -3.92
CA ARG A 19 7.33 -9.95 -3.24
C ARG A 19 6.20 -10.42 -2.32
N LEU A 20 5.56 -9.50 -1.60
CA LEU A 20 4.42 -9.82 -0.73
C LEU A 20 3.20 -10.27 -1.55
N LEU A 21 2.94 -9.63 -2.69
CA LEU A 21 1.88 -10.03 -3.61
C LEU A 21 2.15 -11.41 -4.24
N GLU A 22 3.39 -11.68 -4.65
CA GLU A 22 3.83 -13.00 -5.14
C GLU A 22 3.65 -14.10 -4.07
N GLY A 23 3.79 -13.74 -2.79
CA GLY A 23 3.47 -14.62 -1.65
C GLY A 23 1.97 -14.80 -1.39
N GLY A 24 1.08 -14.27 -2.25
CA GLY A 24 -0.37 -14.38 -2.12
C GLY A 24 -0.97 -13.50 -1.01
N HIS A 25 -0.23 -12.50 -0.53
CA HIS A 25 -0.74 -11.59 0.48
C HIS A 25 -1.60 -10.48 -0.11
N ARG A 26 -2.51 -9.96 0.71
CA ARG A 26 -3.25 -8.74 0.41
C ARG A 26 -2.45 -7.55 0.91
N VAL A 27 -2.05 -6.68 -0.01
CA VAL A 27 -1.15 -5.56 0.29
C VAL A 27 -1.88 -4.24 0.13
N TYR A 28 -1.94 -3.47 1.21
CA TYR A 28 -2.38 -2.08 1.24
C TYR A 28 -1.16 -1.20 1.00
N ALA A 29 -1.04 -0.65 -0.21
CA ALA A 29 0.08 0.16 -0.64
C ALA A 29 -0.22 1.64 -0.38
N LEU A 30 0.33 2.18 0.70
CA LEU A 30 0.19 3.58 1.08
C LEU A 30 1.34 4.43 0.51
N SER A 31 0.99 5.45 -0.25
CA SER A 31 1.88 6.58 -0.51
C SER A 31 1.08 7.80 -0.98
N ARG A 32 1.76 8.93 -1.15
CA ARG A 32 1.16 10.13 -1.77
C ARG A 32 0.77 9.91 -3.24
N HIS A 33 1.44 8.96 -3.89
CA HIS A 33 1.20 8.58 -5.29
C HIS A 33 1.32 7.05 -5.41
N PRO A 34 0.29 6.29 -4.97
CA PRO A 34 0.35 4.84 -4.94
C PRO A 34 0.24 4.27 -6.35
N PRO A 35 0.74 3.03 -6.58
CA PRO A 35 0.48 2.33 -7.84
C PRO A 35 -1.02 2.11 -8.05
N SER A 36 -1.44 1.82 -9.28
CA SER A 36 -2.83 1.43 -9.56
C SER A 36 -3.19 0.13 -8.85
N ALA A 37 -4.39 0.06 -8.28
CA ALA A 37 -4.89 -1.14 -7.62
C ALA A 37 -5.06 -2.29 -8.63
N ALA A 38 -4.69 -3.50 -8.23
CA ALA A 38 -4.81 -4.70 -9.07
C ALA A 38 -4.77 -5.98 -8.24
N GLY A 39 -5.76 -6.86 -8.41
CA GLY A 39 -5.84 -8.12 -7.67
C GLY A 39 -5.78 -7.91 -6.15
N ASN A 40 -4.72 -8.42 -5.51
CA ASN A 40 -4.51 -8.31 -4.07
C ASN A 40 -3.84 -6.99 -3.63
N LEU A 41 -3.52 -6.09 -4.57
CA LEU A 41 -2.95 -4.76 -4.30
C LEU A 41 -4.06 -3.72 -4.13
N ILE A 42 -4.16 -3.15 -2.93
CA ILE A 42 -5.09 -2.09 -2.57
C ILE A 42 -4.33 -0.79 -2.42
N SER A 43 -4.64 0.18 -3.27
CA SER A 43 -3.94 1.48 -3.27
C SER A 43 -4.57 2.42 -2.25
N LEU A 44 -3.74 2.99 -1.38
CA LEU A 44 -4.14 3.99 -0.40
C LEU A 44 -3.37 5.28 -0.67
N VAL A 45 -4.09 6.37 -0.93
CA VAL A 45 -3.50 7.70 -1.00
C VAL A 45 -3.48 8.25 0.43
N GLY A 46 -2.29 8.58 0.93
CA GLY A 46 -2.16 9.15 2.26
C GLY A 46 -0.74 9.59 2.59
N ASP A 47 -0.58 10.18 3.76
CA ASP A 47 0.68 10.70 4.28
C ASP A 47 0.91 10.20 5.71
N ILE A 48 2.12 9.71 5.98
CA ILE A 48 2.49 9.17 7.28
C ILE A 48 2.62 10.25 8.36
N THR A 49 2.74 11.52 7.96
CA THR A 49 2.82 12.64 8.91
C THR A 49 1.45 13.12 9.40
N GLU A 50 0.38 12.68 8.75
CA GLU A 50 -0.99 13.07 9.09
C GLU A 50 -1.61 12.09 10.12
N PRO A 51 -2.50 12.58 10.99
CA PRO A 51 -3.34 11.71 11.82
C PRO A 51 -4.07 10.69 10.95
N ASN A 52 -4.18 9.46 11.45
CA ASN A 52 -4.80 8.35 10.71
C ASN A 52 -4.23 8.15 9.28
N LEU A 53 -2.97 8.51 9.06
CA LEU A 53 -2.28 8.41 7.77
C LEU A 53 -2.91 9.28 6.66
N GLY A 54 -3.74 10.27 7.04
CA GLY A 54 -4.53 11.06 6.10
C GLY A 54 -5.69 10.28 5.47
N LEU A 55 -6.08 9.13 6.03
CA LEU A 55 -7.15 8.28 5.50
C LEU A 55 -8.49 8.61 6.16
N GLU A 56 -9.52 8.79 5.35
CA GLU A 56 -10.92 8.84 5.81
C GLU A 56 -11.58 7.46 5.77
N TRP A 57 -11.09 6.58 4.89
CA TRP A 57 -11.64 5.24 4.66
C TRP A 57 -10.60 4.30 4.05
N VAL A 58 -10.77 2.99 4.27
CA VAL A 58 -9.91 1.92 3.72
C VAL A 58 -10.76 0.92 2.92
N PRO A 59 -10.43 0.63 1.65
CA PRO A 59 -11.13 -0.38 0.87
C PRO A 59 -11.10 -1.77 1.52
N LYS A 60 -12.28 -2.41 1.56
CA LYS A 60 -12.45 -3.75 2.10
C LYS A 60 -11.77 -4.80 1.28
#